data_AF-A0A7Y3MPA5-F1
#
_entry.id   AF-A0A7Y3MPA5-F1
#
_cell.length_a   1.000
_cell.length_b   1.000
_cell.length_c   1.000
_cell.angle_alpha   90.00
_cell.angle_beta   90.00
_cell.angle_gamma   90.00
#
_symmetry.space_group_name_H-M   'P 1'
#
loop_
_entity.id
_entity.type
_entity.pdbx_description
1 polymer ?
#
loop_
_entity_poly.entity_id
_entity_poly.type
_entity_poly.pdbx_seq_one_letter_code
_entity_poly.pdbx_strand_id
1 'polypeptide(L)'
;MLAIYKKELHTFFGSPIGYLIVGLFLTLNSLFLWVFKNDYNVFDYGFADLSKFFFLTPWVFLFMIPAITMKSFSEENKMGTLELLLIKPIGLWRIVQGKFWGAFSVTLIALIPTLIYVFSISQLGTTLGNYDLGMVIGSYFGLIFLVFVFTAIALFASSISSNQILAFILGGLLCFLFY
;
A
#
# COMPACT_ATOMS: atom_id res chain seq x y z
N MET A 1 14.78 16.10 -5.41
CA MET A 1 13.73 15.31 -4.73
C MET A 1 12.48 15.19 -5.61
N LEU A 2 11.80 16.30 -5.92
CA LEU A 2 10.57 16.29 -6.75
C LEU A 2 10.72 15.60 -8.12
N ALA A 3 11.86 15.73 -8.79
CA ALA A 3 12.08 15.06 -10.08
C ALA A 3 12.10 13.53 -9.96
N ILE A 4 12.72 12.98 -8.91
CA ILE A 4 12.75 11.53 -8.65
C ILE A 4 11.36 11.04 -8.26
N TYR A 5 10.69 11.76 -7.38
CA TYR A 5 9.30 11.47 -7.01
C TYR A 5 8.37 11.41 -8.22
N LYS A 6 8.42 12.43 -9.09
CA LYS A 6 7.62 12.45 -10.33
C LYS A 6 7.98 11.30 -11.27
N LYS A 7 9.27 10.99 -11.43
CA LYS A 7 9.73 9.84 -12.21
C LYS A 7 9.09 8.55 -11.68
N GLU A 8 9.19 8.29 -10.39
CA GLU A 8 8.64 7.06 -9.78
C GLU A 8 7.12 6.97 -10.00
N LEU A 9 6.37 8.04 -9.74
CA LEU A 9 4.93 8.08 -10.02
C LEU A 9 4.61 7.78 -11.49
N HIS A 10 5.33 8.39 -12.43
CA HIS A 10 5.15 8.12 -13.86
C HIS A 10 5.53 6.69 -14.23
N THR A 11 6.54 6.11 -13.59
CA THR A 11 6.92 4.71 -13.82
C THR A 11 5.83 3.76 -13.30
N PHE A 12 5.23 4.04 -12.14
CA PHE A 12 4.13 3.24 -11.60
C PHE A 12 2.85 3.34 -12.44
N PHE A 13 2.38 4.57 -12.71
CA PHE A 13 1.14 4.80 -13.46
C PHE A 13 1.31 4.72 -14.99
N GLY A 14 2.54 4.64 -15.49
CA GLY A 14 2.84 4.33 -16.89
C GLY A 14 2.89 2.83 -17.17
N SER A 15 2.91 1.98 -16.14
CA SER A 15 2.96 0.53 -16.27
C SER A 15 1.62 -0.12 -15.90
N PRO A 16 1.14 -1.13 -16.67
CA PRO A 16 -0.06 -1.87 -16.32
C PRO A 16 -0.01 -2.55 -14.94
N ILE A 17 1.19 -2.88 -14.47
CA ILE A 17 1.42 -3.56 -13.19
C ILE A 17 0.97 -2.70 -12.00
N GLY A 18 1.16 -1.38 -12.05
CA GLY A 18 0.73 -0.49 -10.96
C GLY A 18 -0.78 -0.54 -10.76
N TYR A 19 -1.54 -0.45 -11.86
CA TYR A 19 -3.00 -0.56 -11.83
C TYR A 19 -3.47 -1.95 -11.41
N LEU A 20 -2.78 -3.01 -11.81
CA LEU A 20 -3.10 -4.38 -11.39
C LEU A 20 -2.96 -4.55 -9.88
N ILE A 21 -1.89 -4.01 -9.27
CA ILE A 21 -1.66 -4.12 -7.82
C ILE A 21 -2.75 -3.35 -7.04
N VAL A 22 -3.05 -2.11 -7.44
CA VAL A 22 -4.13 -1.31 -6.80
C VAL A 22 -5.48 -1.96 -7.01
N GLY A 23 -5.76 -2.45 -8.22
CA GLY A 23 -6.98 -3.19 -8.55
C GLY A 23 -7.14 -4.44 -7.69
N LEU A 24 -6.07 -5.24 -7.54
CA LEU A 24 -6.06 -6.43 -6.70
C LEU A 24 -6.34 -6.09 -5.23
N PHE A 25 -5.75 -5.01 -4.71
CA PHE A 25 -6.05 -4.54 -3.35
C PHE A 25 -7.52 -4.21 -3.15
N LEU A 26 -8.11 -3.44 -4.07
CA LEU A 26 -9.51 -3.05 -4.00
C LEU A 26 -10.46 -4.23 -4.19
N THR A 27 -10.17 -5.12 -5.14
CA THR A 27 -11.01 -6.31 -5.38
C THR A 27 -10.93 -7.28 -4.22
N LEU A 28 -9.75 -7.55 -3.66
CA LEU A 28 -9.63 -8.43 -2.50
C LEU A 28 -10.41 -7.87 -1.30
N ASN A 29 -10.22 -6.60 -0.93
CA ASN A 29 -10.98 -6.01 0.15
C ASN A 29 -12.49 -6.04 -0.12
N SER A 30 -12.92 -5.72 -1.35
CA SER A 30 -14.34 -5.71 -1.70
C SER A 30 -14.96 -7.11 -1.63
N LEU A 31 -14.28 -8.14 -2.15
CA LEU A 31 -14.78 -9.50 -2.16
C LEU A 31 -14.92 -10.06 -0.75
N PHE A 32 -13.93 -9.82 0.11
CA PHE A 32 -13.97 -10.30 1.50
C PHE A 32 -15.03 -9.60 2.34
N LEU A 33 -15.25 -8.29 2.12
CA LEU A 33 -16.20 -7.52 2.92
C LEU A 33 -17.66 -7.68 2.46
N TRP A 34 -17.91 -7.88 1.17
CA TRP A 34 -19.26 -7.78 0.61
C TRP A 34 -19.76 -9.05 -0.06
N VAL A 35 -18.87 -9.95 -0.52
CA VAL A 35 -19.25 -11.08 -1.39
C VAL A 35 -19.11 -12.43 -0.69
N PHE A 36 -17.96 -12.71 -0.07
CA PHE A 36 -17.71 -14.00 0.55
C PHE A 36 -18.40 -14.13 1.89
N LYS A 37 -19.06 -15.27 2.13
CA LYS A 37 -19.62 -15.61 3.45
C LYS A 37 -18.50 -16.03 4.38
N ASN A 38 -18.02 -15.11 5.19
CA ASN A 38 -16.91 -15.28 6.12
C ASN A 38 -17.09 -14.34 7.32
N ASP A 39 -16.20 -14.45 8.31
CA ASP A 39 -16.25 -13.61 9.52
C ASP A 39 -15.93 -12.12 9.29
N TYR A 40 -15.56 -11.74 8.06
CA TYR A 40 -15.27 -10.37 7.64
C TYR A 40 -16.42 -9.72 6.87
N ASN A 41 -17.44 -10.48 6.48
CA ASN A 41 -18.54 -9.99 5.69
C ASN A 41 -19.42 -9.05 6.52
N VAL A 42 -19.64 -7.84 6.01
CA VAL A 42 -20.39 -6.78 6.70
C VAL A 42 -21.87 -7.18 6.86
N PHE A 43 -22.44 -7.91 5.91
CA PHE A 43 -23.83 -8.36 5.99
C PHE A 43 -24.02 -9.49 7.01
N ASP A 44 -23.08 -10.44 7.06
CA ASP A 44 -23.17 -11.59 7.98
C ASP A 44 -22.87 -11.17 9.44
N TYR A 45 -22.08 -10.11 9.64
CA TYR A 45 -21.76 -9.57 10.97
C TYR A 45 -22.98 -8.90 11.64
N GLY A 46 -23.97 -8.43 10.87
CA GLY A 46 -25.20 -7.84 11.40
C GLY A 46 -25.07 -6.43 11.98
N PHE A 47 -23.86 -5.87 12.03
CA PHE A 47 -23.59 -4.49 12.43
C PHE A 47 -22.93 -3.70 11.30
N ALA A 48 -23.34 -2.44 11.15
CA ALA A 48 -22.78 -1.50 10.21
C ALA A 48 -21.43 -0.94 10.74
N ASP A 49 -20.38 -1.78 10.71
CA ASP A 49 -19.05 -1.47 11.26
C ASP A 49 -17.92 -1.78 10.26
N LEU A 50 -16.92 -0.89 10.19
CA LEU A 50 -15.71 -1.03 9.38
C LEU A 50 -14.54 -1.71 10.10
N SER A 51 -14.67 -2.10 11.36
CA SER A 51 -13.62 -2.81 12.10
C SER A 51 -13.01 -3.98 11.32
N LYS A 52 -13.83 -4.73 10.58
CA LYS A 52 -13.38 -5.87 9.75
C LYS A 52 -12.51 -5.43 8.57
N PHE A 53 -12.81 -4.30 7.94
CA PHE A 53 -11.99 -3.71 6.89
C PHE A 53 -10.63 -3.30 7.43
N PHE A 54 -10.59 -2.62 8.59
CA PHE A 54 -9.35 -2.18 9.20
C PHE A 54 -8.49 -3.34 9.70
N PHE A 55 -9.11 -4.46 10.08
CA PHE A 55 -8.39 -5.69 10.40
C PHE A 55 -7.83 -6.39 9.15
N LEU A 56 -8.59 -6.45 8.06
CA LEU A 56 -8.17 -7.13 6.82
C LEU A 56 -7.09 -6.35 6.06
N THR A 57 -7.18 -5.02 6.03
CA THR A 57 -6.32 -4.15 5.22
C THR A 57 -4.81 -4.34 5.47
N PRO A 58 -4.31 -4.42 6.72
CA PRO A 58 -2.91 -4.72 7.02
C PRO A 58 -2.39 -6.01 6.38
N TRP A 59 -3.20 -7.08 6.38
CA TRP A 59 -2.84 -8.35 5.75
C TRP A 59 -2.67 -8.21 4.24
N VAL A 60 -3.54 -7.43 3.59
CA VAL A 60 -3.42 -7.16 2.15
C VAL A 60 -2.20 -6.26 1.88
N PHE A 61 -1.94 -5.27 2.73
CA PHE A 61 -0.77 -4.39 2.64
C PHE A 61 0.57 -5.12 2.76
N LEU A 62 0.62 -6.20 3.53
CA LEU A 62 1.79 -7.05 3.67
C LEU A 62 2.28 -7.58 2.32
N PHE A 63 1.37 -7.85 1.39
CA PHE A 63 1.72 -8.23 0.02
C PHE A 63 1.78 -7.03 -0.91
N MET A 64 0.83 -6.10 -0.81
CA MET A 64 0.72 -4.98 -1.74
C MET A 64 1.94 -4.05 -1.69
N ILE A 65 2.40 -3.68 -0.50
CA ILE A 65 3.46 -2.67 -0.34
C ILE A 65 4.80 -3.21 -0.86
N PRO A 66 5.24 -4.43 -0.52
CA PRO A 66 6.40 -5.04 -1.17
C PRO A 66 6.26 -5.21 -2.68
N ALA A 67 5.06 -5.51 -3.18
CA ALA A 67 4.84 -5.60 -4.63
C ALA A 67 5.02 -4.25 -5.34
N ILE A 68 4.67 -3.15 -4.68
CA ILE A 68 4.92 -1.79 -5.19
C ILE A 68 6.42 -1.50 -5.14
N THR A 69 7.09 -1.69 -4.00
CA THR A 69 8.49 -1.28 -3.83
C THR A 69 9.52 -2.21 -4.47
N MET A 70 9.14 -3.45 -4.85
CA MET A 70 10.09 -4.46 -5.32
C MET A 70 10.96 -3.97 -6.47
N LYS A 71 10.42 -3.15 -7.38
CA LYS A 71 11.16 -2.65 -8.56
C LYS A 71 12.06 -1.46 -8.28
N SER A 72 11.80 -0.72 -7.20
CA SER A 72 12.35 0.62 -7.04
C SER A 72 13.89 0.63 -7.03
N PHE A 73 14.54 -0.27 -6.30
CA PHE A 73 16.00 -0.43 -6.33
C PHE A 73 16.45 -1.69 -7.05
N SER A 74 15.75 -2.81 -6.89
CA SER A 74 16.20 -4.08 -7.48
C SER A 74 16.26 -4.06 -9.01
N GLU A 75 15.37 -3.33 -9.69
CA GLU A 75 15.38 -3.23 -11.15
C GLU A 75 16.53 -2.34 -11.63
N GLU A 76 16.78 -1.22 -10.94
CA GLU A 76 17.91 -0.33 -11.24
C GLU A 76 19.27 -1.03 -10.99
N ASN A 77 19.35 -1.86 -9.95
CA ASN A 77 20.50 -2.74 -9.68
C ASN A 77 20.69 -3.76 -10.81
N LYS A 78 19.63 -4.46 -11.18
CA LYS A 78 19.69 -5.49 -12.23
C LYS A 78 20.06 -4.93 -13.60
N MET A 79 19.63 -3.71 -13.91
CA MET A 79 19.92 -3.02 -15.17
C MET A 79 21.25 -2.25 -15.16
N GLY A 80 21.98 -2.21 -14.03
CA GLY A 80 23.20 -1.41 -13.88
C GLY A 80 22.97 0.10 -13.92
N THR A 81 21.71 0.56 -13.91
CA THR A 81 21.37 1.98 -13.94
C THR A 81 21.51 2.66 -12.59
N LEU A 82 21.60 1.88 -11.49
CA LEU A 82 21.88 2.42 -10.17
C LEU A 82 23.23 3.14 -10.14
N GLU A 83 24.28 2.58 -10.75
CA GLU A 83 25.61 3.19 -10.80
C GLU A 83 25.58 4.54 -11.51
N LEU A 84 24.87 4.62 -12.65
CA LEU A 84 24.66 5.88 -13.37
C LEU A 84 23.93 6.92 -12.53
N LEU A 85 23.01 6.50 -11.68
CA LEU A 85 22.23 7.37 -10.81
C LEU A 85 23.07 7.89 -9.63
N LEU A 86 24.00 7.07 -9.13
CA LEU A 86 24.94 7.42 -8.06
C LEU A 86 26.05 8.37 -8.51
N ILE A 87 26.43 8.34 -9.79
CA ILE A 87 27.44 9.25 -10.37
C ILE A 87 26.88 10.68 -10.55
N LYS A 88 25.55 10.84 -10.64
CA LYS A 88 24.95 12.17 -10.73
C LYS A 88 25.19 12.96 -9.42
N PRO A 89 25.29 14.30 -9.47
CA PRO A 89 25.49 15.16 -8.29
C PRO A 89 24.20 15.28 -7.46
N ILE A 90 23.61 14.15 -7.09
CA ILE A 90 22.39 14.03 -6.31
C ILE A 90 22.76 13.26 -5.04
N GLY A 91 22.56 13.88 -3.87
CA GLY A 91 22.83 13.19 -2.61
C GLY A 91 21.97 11.94 -2.43
N LEU A 92 22.56 10.88 -1.89
CA LEU A 92 21.91 9.59 -1.58
C LEU A 92 20.56 9.76 -0.87
N TRP A 93 20.52 10.67 0.10
CA TRP A 93 19.31 10.93 0.89
C TRP A 93 18.14 11.42 0.03
N ARG A 94 18.40 12.23 -1.00
CA ARG A 94 17.37 12.72 -1.93
C ARG A 94 16.82 11.61 -2.83
N ILE A 95 17.63 10.59 -3.11
CA ILE A 95 17.24 9.43 -3.92
C ILE A 95 16.30 8.55 -3.11
N VAL A 96 16.73 8.16 -1.90
CA VAL A 96 15.95 7.32 -0.98
C VAL A 96 14.60 7.97 -0.69
N GLN A 97 14.59 9.26 -0.35
CA GLN A 97 13.35 9.97 -0.11
C GLN A 97 12.44 10.04 -1.33
N GLY A 98 12.99 10.30 -2.52
CA GLY A 98 12.19 10.38 -3.74
C GLY A 98 11.44 9.08 -4.02
N LYS A 99 12.13 7.94 -3.84
CA LYS A 99 11.56 6.60 -4.00
C LYS A 99 10.57 6.24 -2.91
N PHE A 100 10.89 6.56 -1.66
CA PHE A 100 9.99 6.35 -0.52
C PHE A 100 8.67 7.10 -0.72
N TRP A 101 8.72 8.41 -0.98
CA TRP A 101 7.51 9.21 -1.15
C TRP A 101 6.71 8.76 -2.38
N GLY A 102 7.37 8.29 -3.45
CA GLY A 102 6.70 7.73 -4.63
C GLY A 102 5.89 6.48 -4.30
N ALA A 103 6.48 5.50 -3.62
CA ALA A 103 5.75 4.29 -3.22
C ALA A 103 4.67 4.56 -2.16
N PHE A 104 4.96 5.46 -1.21
CA PHE A 104 4.02 5.89 -0.19
C PHE A 104 2.78 6.56 -0.80
N SER A 105 2.96 7.46 -1.77
CA SER A 105 1.84 8.14 -2.41
C SER A 105 1.00 7.22 -3.29
N VAL A 106 1.62 6.26 -4.00
CA VAL A 106 0.86 5.21 -4.73
C VAL A 106 -0.04 4.42 -3.77
N THR A 107 0.50 4.04 -2.61
CA THR A 107 -0.26 3.31 -1.59
C THR A 107 -1.38 4.16 -0.99
N LEU A 108 -1.14 5.46 -0.75
CA LEU A 108 -2.19 6.40 -0.33
C LEU A 108 -3.29 6.55 -1.38
N ILE A 109 -2.93 6.62 -2.67
CA ILE A 109 -3.90 6.69 -3.75
C ILE A 109 -4.77 5.42 -3.77
N ALA A 110 -4.20 4.25 -3.46
CA ALA A 110 -4.96 3.01 -3.33
C ALA A 110 -5.96 3.02 -2.16
N LEU A 111 -5.70 3.80 -1.10
CA LEU A 111 -6.62 3.96 0.03
C LEU A 111 -7.80 4.89 -0.28
N ILE A 112 -7.66 5.88 -1.17
CA ILE A 112 -8.72 6.87 -1.44
C ILE A 112 -10.06 6.22 -1.84
N PRO A 113 -10.10 5.24 -2.78
CA PRO A 113 -11.36 4.60 -3.16
C PRO A 113 -12.03 3.83 -2.01
N THR A 114 -11.30 3.42 -0.98
CA THR A 114 -11.87 2.71 0.17
C THR A 114 -12.81 3.59 1.00
N LEU A 115 -12.76 4.92 0.84
CA LEU A 115 -13.72 5.84 1.44
C LEU A 115 -15.17 5.56 0.97
N ILE A 116 -15.34 4.92 -0.18
CA ILE A 116 -16.65 4.44 -0.64
C ILE A 116 -17.24 3.45 0.37
N TYR A 117 -16.41 2.62 1.04
CA TYR A 117 -16.91 1.70 2.06
C TYR A 117 -17.48 2.43 3.28
N VAL A 118 -16.85 3.53 3.71
CA VAL A 118 -17.37 4.40 4.78
C VAL A 118 -18.75 4.95 4.39
N PHE A 119 -18.87 5.42 3.15
CA PHE A 119 -20.13 5.92 2.64
C PHE A 119 -21.20 4.82 2.58
N SER A 120 -20.87 3.62 2.09
CA SER A 120 -21.79 2.48 2.06
C SER A 120 -22.30 2.11 3.44
N ILE A 121 -21.43 2.00 4.45
CA ILE A 121 -21.83 1.69 5.83
C ILE A 121 -22.72 2.80 6.41
N SER A 122 -22.42 4.07 6.11
CA SER A 122 -23.24 5.20 6.58
C SER A 122 -24.69 5.16 6.07
N GLN A 123 -24.91 4.60 4.88
CA GLN A 123 -26.24 4.45 4.26
C GLN A 123 -26.95 3.16 4.68
N LEU A 124 -26.20 2.09 4.92
CA LEU A 124 -26.74 0.78 5.29
C LEU A 124 -27.11 0.66 6.77
N GLY A 125 -26.66 1.60 7.62
CA GLY A 125 -27.03 1.65 9.02
C GLY A 125 -28.53 1.86 9.24
N THR A 126 -29.07 1.30 10.33
CA THR A 126 -30.49 1.48 10.74
C THR A 126 -30.88 2.93 10.94
N THR A 127 -29.91 3.76 11.29
CA THR A 127 -30.00 5.22 11.38
C THR A 127 -28.89 5.80 10.52
N LEU A 128 -29.24 6.72 9.61
CA LEU A 128 -28.29 7.34 8.69
C LEU A 128 -27.16 8.00 9.49
N GLY A 129 -25.93 7.62 9.18
CA GLY A 129 -24.74 8.19 9.81
C GLY A 129 -24.44 7.71 11.24
N ASN A 130 -25.12 6.67 11.74
CA ASN A 130 -24.84 6.09 13.06
C ASN A 130 -23.69 5.07 12.99
N TYR A 131 -22.49 5.55 12.67
CA TYR A 131 -21.26 4.78 12.71
C TYR A 131 -20.20 5.57 13.50
N ASP A 132 -19.25 4.85 14.10
CA ASP A 132 -18.23 5.48 14.94
C ASP A 132 -17.19 6.22 14.09
N LEU A 133 -17.42 7.51 13.88
CA LEU A 133 -16.50 8.41 13.18
C LEU A 133 -15.12 8.48 13.84
N GLY A 134 -15.05 8.39 15.17
CA GLY A 134 -13.79 8.42 15.91
C GLY A 134 -12.95 7.19 15.60
N MET A 135 -13.57 6.01 15.61
CA MET A 135 -12.95 4.75 15.23
C MET A 135 -12.49 4.79 13.76
N VAL A 136 -13.32 5.26 12.84
CA VAL A 136 -12.98 5.33 11.41
C VAL A 136 -11.77 6.22 11.17
N ILE A 137 -11.79 7.46 11.68
CA ILE A 137 -10.70 8.41 11.50
C ILE A 137 -9.41 7.88 12.14
N GLY A 138 -9.49 7.38 13.37
CA GLY A 138 -8.35 6.81 14.09
C GLY A 138 -7.73 5.62 13.34
N SER A 139 -8.56 4.75 12.78
CA SER A 139 -8.10 3.57 12.04
C SER A 139 -7.46 3.95 10.70
N TYR A 140 -7.99 4.94 9.99
CA TYR A 140 -7.34 5.47 8.77
C TYR A 140 -5.97 6.09 9.08
N PHE A 141 -5.85 6.85 10.18
CA PHE A 141 -4.54 7.34 10.63
C PHE A 141 -3.58 6.18 10.95
N GLY A 142 -4.07 5.14 11.62
CA GLY A 142 -3.31 3.91 11.87
C GLY A 142 -2.81 3.26 10.57
N LEU A 143 -3.68 3.12 9.57
CA LEU A 143 -3.30 2.59 8.26
C LEU A 143 -2.25 3.46 7.56
N ILE A 144 -2.35 4.79 7.63
CA ILE A 144 -1.36 5.69 7.03
C ILE A 144 0.02 5.51 7.68
N PHE A 145 0.08 5.39 9.02
CA PHE A 145 1.34 5.12 9.72
C PHE A 145 1.88 3.73 9.40
N LEU A 146 1.03 2.72 9.29
CA LEU A 146 1.42 1.38 8.89
C LEU A 146 2.01 1.38 7.47
N VAL A 147 1.36 2.07 6.53
CA VAL A 147 1.88 2.27 5.17
C VAL A 147 3.27 2.93 5.20
N PHE A 148 3.47 3.93 6.06
CA PHE A 148 4.76 4.58 6.23
C PHE A 148 5.87 3.59 6.64
N VAL A 149 5.60 2.77 7.66
CA VAL A 149 6.55 1.76 8.18
C VAL A 149 6.81 0.67 7.14
N PHE A 150 5.77 0.06 6.58
CA PHE A 150 5.91 -1.02 5.61
C PHE A 150 6.62 -0.55 4.33
N THR A 151 6.37 0.69 3.89
CA THR A 151 7.07 1.26 2.72
C THR A 151 8.57 1.38 3.01
N ALA A 152 8.96 1.80 4.21
CA ALA A 152 10.37 1.91 4.60
C ALA A 152 11.05 0.53 4.63
N ILE A 153 10.40 -0.45 5.25
CA ILE A 153 10.91 -1.83 5.35
C ILE A 153 11.04 -2.46 3.96
N ALA A 154 10.00 -2.36 3.13
CA ALA A 154 9.98 -2.98 1.83
C ALA A 154 10.93 -2.30 0.83
N LEU A 155 11.17 -1.00 0.99
CA LEU A 155 12.17 -0.27 0.21
C LEU A 155 13.61 -0.63 0.62
N PHE A 156 13.83 -0.88 1.91
CA PHE A 156 15.09 -1.44 2.41
C PHE A 156 15.33 -2.87 1.88
N ALA A 157 14.31 -3.73 1.86
CA ALA A 157 14.43 -5.07 1.26
C ALA A 157 14.79 -5.01 -0.24
N SER A 158 14.23 -4.02 -0.95
CA SER A 158 14.51 -3.75 -2.38
C SER A 158 15.94 -3.28 -2.62
N SER A 159 16.58 -2.57 -1.69
CA SER A 159 17.94 -2.06 -1.87
C SER A 159 19.03 -3.12 -1.69
N ILE A 160 18.77 -4.14 -0.86
CA ILE A 160 19.71 -5.26 -0.63
C ILE A 160 19.54 -6.36 -1.69
N SER A 161 18.41 -6.39 -2.39
CA SER A 161 18.08 -7.42 -3.37
C SER A 161 18.40 -6.97 -4.80
N SER A 162 19.05 -7.84 -5.58
CA SER A 162 19.27 -7.64 -7.02
C SER A 162 18.16 -8.22 -7.90
N ASN A 163 17.20 -8.94 -7.31
CA ASN A 163 16.08 -9.56 -8.01
C ASN A 163 14.75 -9.09 -7.41
N GLN A 164 13.82 -8.67 -8.28
CA GLN A 164 12.46 -8.21 -7.90
C GLN A 164 11.71 -9.25 -7.07
N ILE A 165 11.82 -10.53 -7.42
CA ILE A 165 11.12 -11.61 -6.70
C ILE A 165 11.67 -11.76 -5.27
N LEU A 166 13.00 -11.72 -5.12
CA LEU A 166 13.63 -11.77 -3.79
C LEU A 166 13.29 -10.53 -2.96
N ALA A 167 13.30 -9.34 -3.58
CA ALA A 167 12.91 -8.09 -2.93
C ALA A 167 11.46 -8.16 -2.40
N PHE A 168 10.55 -8.73 -3.18
CA PHE A 168 9.16 -8.93 -2.79
C PHE A 168 9.03 -9.88 -1.60
N ILE A 169 9.64 -11.06 -1.67
CA ILE A 169 9.56 -12.08 -0.60
C ILE A 169 10.19 -11.55 0.69
N LEU A 170 11.39 -10.96 0.62
CA LEU A 170 12.08 -10.41 1.79
C LEU A 170 11.31 -9.21 2.36
N GLY A 171 10.78 -8.33 1.52
CA GLY A 171 9.95 -7.22 1.96
C GLY A 171 8.70 -7.69 2.68
N GLY A 172 7.98 -8.68 2.14
CA GLY A 172 6.80 -9.28 2.76
C GLY A 172 7.13 -9.96 4.09
N LEU A 173 8.20 -10.76 4.13
CA LEU A 173 8.64 -11.42 5.37
C LEU A 173 9.03 -10.42 6.45
N LEU A 174 9.77 -9.36 6.11
CA LEU A 174 10.13 -8.34 7.09
C LEU A 174 8.90 -7.57 7.55
N CYS A 175 8.00 -7.17 6.65
CA CYS A 175 6.73 -6.54 7.04
C CYS A 175 5.91 -7.45 7.97
N PHE A 176 5.88 -8.76 7.73
CA PHE A 176 5.23 -9.73 8.62
C PHE A 176 5.88 -9.82 9.99
N LEU A 177 7.21 -9.84 10.06
CA LEU A 177 7.93 -9.94 11.34
C LEU A 177 7.78 -8.70 12.23
N PHE A 178 7.56 -7.54 11.61
CA PHE A 178 7.39 -6.25 12.32
C PHE A 178 5.92 -5.87 12.58
N TYR A 179 4.96 -6.71 12.16
CA TYR A 179 3.53 -6.53 12.40
C TYR A 179 3.09 -7.29 13.65
#